data_AF-A0A937C1M0-F1
#
_entry.id   AF-A0A937C1M0-F1
#
_cell.length_a   1.000
_cell.length_b   1.000
_cell.length_c   1.000
_cell.angle_alpha   90.00
_cell.angle_beta   90.00
_cell.angle_gamma   90.00
#
_symmetry.space_group_name_H-M   'P 1'
#
loop_
_entity.id
_entity.type
_entity.pdbx_description
1 polymer ?
#
loop_
_entity_poly.entity_id
_entity_poly.type
_entity_poly.pdbx_seq_one_letter_code
_entity_poly.pdbx_strand_id
1 'polypeptide(L)'
;MRTSALSIHWPLLLFLLMIMDVKMAVKVVALVIFLVRDYKIFTAKNIFRRSHTWFYAIMAGIVVLHVIISFSSFNSNYVVAAGLGLFYWLCCVLAAVILQRETSRADTKTLHNTISLFLLLNISFTALQLLMIMIDAGSVNPFTYQGMQQKYFIGTGDLLTGITMDVSTTNAVICSMGIIYCLHRKQWVLTLLCMACLLVTASNITFLLLLLVFVFMFIFRSTKLQKSIITICLFGGLVFMTKVSPQNNTYVKEAWGKMLGIKKTKVVAPEDLLTIKAKPDSTLNGEEIKQKKAMLALDSVSTAEKKETVPARITPVPTTKKELVVSTGHKPVLPKDNIHTQPFQRRHDTSGYQRALLSFAVTTRAGVDTSLKKTKSRRIPGKIIALEETITYLNAHPLQWLIGAGCGNFSSKLAFRTTALGISGGYPERFKYIHPAFLKNHLALYLNYFSKDIEIHSVINNPNSVYNQLLSEYGLAGMAAFLVFYAGYFFRQTRKNSYALPLLLFLMGTLAVEYWFEQLSIVILFECMMLIHQKEKEAGYE
;
A
#
# COMPACT_ATOMS: atom_id res chain seq x y z
N MET A 1 -32.20 -24.94 -23.05
CA MET A 1 -31.66 -24.06 -21.99
C MET A 1 -31.22 -22.76 -22.63
N ARG A 2 -32.00 -21.67 -22.53
CA ARG A 2 -31.51 -20.34 -22.91
C ARG A 2 -30.41 -19.99 -21.91
N THR A 3 -29.18 -19.85 -22.37
CA THR A 3 -28.08 -19.25 -21.60
C THR A 3 -28.56 -17.88 -21.15
N SER A 4 -29.01 -17.76 -19.90
CA SER A 4 -29.40 -16.47 -19.33
C SER A 4 -28.16 -15.59 -19.46
N ALA A 5 -28.22 -14.57 -20.31
CA ALA A 5 -27.14 -13.62 -20.48
C ALA A 5 -26.68 -13.14 -19.09
N LEU A 6 -25.37 -13.00 -18.90
CA LEU A 6 -24.79 -12.55 -17.65
C LEU A 6 -25.40 -11.19 -17.29
N SER A 7 -26.35 -11.15 -16.37
CA SER A 7 -26.99 -9.91 -15.96
C SER A 7 -26.01 -9.12 -15.10
N ILE A 8 -25.75 -7.87 -15.47
CA ILE A 8 -24.83 -6.94 -14.80
C ILE A 8 -25.59 -5.68 -14.42
N HIS A 9 -25.41 -5.21 -13.18
CA HIS A 9 -25.96 -3.94 -12.72
C HIS A 9 -24.99 -2.81 -13.06
N TRP A 10 -25.03 -2.36 -14.31
CA TRP A 10 -24.14 -1.34 -14.87
C TRP A 10 -24.01 -0.07 -14.01
N PRO A 11 -25.08 0.49 -13.41
CA PRO A 11 -24.93 1.62 -12.51
C PRO A 11 -24.02 1.36 -11.33
N LEU A 12 -24.15 0.19 -10.68
CA LEU A 12 -23.32 -0.13 -9.52
C LEU A 12 -21.87 -0.34 -9.95
N LEU A 13 -21.64 -1.00 -11.09
CA LEU A 13 -20.30 -1.18 -11.63
C LEU A 13 -19.63 0.18 -11.91
N LEU A 14 -20.32 1.07 -12.63
CA LEU A 14 -19.82 2.40 -12.95
C LEU A 14 -19.53 3.20 -11.67
N PHE A 15 -20.42 3.14 -10.69
CA PHE A 15 -20.22 3.78 -9.39
C PHE A 15 -18.94 3.27 -8.71
N LEU A 16 -18.76 1.95 -8.59
CA LEU A 16 -17.58 1.33 -7.97
C LEU A 16 -16.28 1.71 -8.71
N LEU A 17 -16.29 1.70 -10.04
CA LEU A 17 -15.13 2.09 -10.84
C LEU A 17 -14.72 3.54 -10.62
N MET A 18 -15.68 4.47 -10.58
CA MET A 18 -15.37 5.89 -10.42
C MET A 18 -15.07 6.28 -8.96
N ILE A 19 -15.82 5.75 -7.99
CA ILE A 19 -15.66 6.13 -6.58
C ILE A 19 -14.35 5.59 -5.99
N MET A 20 -13.85 4.46 -6.49
CA MET A 20 -12.61 3.85 -6.03
C MET A 20 -11.35 4.36 -6.76
N ASP A 21 -11.48 5.25 -7.74
CA ASP A 21 -10.35 5.86 -8.47
C ASP A 21 -9.38 6.59 -7.49
N VAL A 22 -8.13 6.83 -7.84
CA VAL A 22 -7.21 7.57 -6.96
C VAL A 22 -7.56 9.06 -6.85
N LYS A 23 -8.13 9.65 -7.91
CA LYS A 23 -8.35 11.09 -8.04
C LYS A 23 -9.67 11.48 -7.38
N MET A 24 -9.59 12.36 -6.38
CA MET A 24 -10.78 12.89 -5.70
C MET A 24 -11.77 13.56 -6.67
N ALA A 25 -11.29 14.19 -7.75
CA ALA A 25 -12.17 14.79 -8.76
C ALA A 25 -13.11 13.77 -9.41
N VAL A 26 -12.61 12.58 -9.76
CA VAL A 26 -13.42 11.50 -10.37
C VAL A 26 -14.48 11.01 -9.39
N LYS A 27 -14.14 10.91 -8.10
CA LYS A 27 -15.07 10.55 -7.01
C LYS A 27 -16.19 11.55 -6.87
N VAL A 28 -15.86 12.84 -6.85
CA VAL A 28 -16.86 13.91 -6.74
C VAL A 28 -17.79 13.89 -7.95
N VAL A 29 -17.26 13.71 -9.16
CA VAL A 29 -18.09 13.56 -10.37
C VAL A 29 -19.02 12.34 -10.23
N ALA A 30 -18.54 11.20 -9.74
CA ALA A 30 -19.37 10.02 -9.49
C ALA A 30 -20.51 10.33 -8.52
N LEU A 31 -20.21 10.98 -7.39
CA LEU A 31 -21.22 11.36 -6.40
C LEU A 31 -22.25 12.34 -6.97
N VAL A 32 -21.82 13.33 -7.76
CA VAL A 32 -22.72 14.31 -8.40
C VAL A 32 -23.64 13.64 -9.43
N ILE A 33 -23.13 12.74 -10.27
CA ILE A 33 -23.94 12.01 -11.26
C ILE A 33 -25.09 11.27 -10.57
N PHE A 34 -24.79 10.54 -9.49
CA PHE A 34 -25.78 9.76 -8.76
C PHE A 34 -26.70 10.65 -7.91
N LEU A 35 -26.18 11.75 -7.36
CA LEU A 35 -26.98 12.75 -6.65
C LEU A 35 -28.04 13.39 -7.56
N VAL A 36 -27.66 13.80 -8.76
CA VAL A 36 -28.58 14.42 -9.75
C VAL A 36 -29.60 13.40 -10.24
N ARG A 37 -29.16 12.18 -10.57
CA ARG A 37 -30.04 11.11 -11.03
C ARG A 37 -31.13 10.78 -10.00
N ASP A 38 -30.79 10.88 -8.70
CA ASP A 38 -31.56 10.28 -7.62
C ASP A 38 -31.83 11.20 -6.43
N TYR A 39 -31.96 12.50 -6.68
CA TYR A 39 -32.03 13.55 -5.65
C TYR A 39 -33.09 13.29 -4.55
N LYS A 40 -34.23 12.67 -4.89
CA LYS A 40 -35.32 12.34 -3.95
C LYS A 40 -34.90 11.39 -2.82
N ILE A 41 -33.75 10.74 -2.95
CA ILE A 41 -33.28 9.74 -1.99
C ILE A 41 -32.54 10.37 -0.84
N PHE A 42 -32.00 11.57 -1.02
CA PHE A 42 -31.23 12.30 -0.02
C PHE A 42 -32.14 13.05 0.94
N THR A 43 -33.09 12.34 1.53
CA THR A 43 -33.90 12.83 2.65
C THR A 43 -33.27 12.38 3.96
N ALA A 44 -33.35 13.20 5.01
CA ALA A 44 -32.86 12.83 6.34
C ALA A 44 -33.39 11.46 6.80
N LYS A 45 -34.67 11.17 6.51
CA LYS A 45 -35.28 9.87 6.78
C LYS A 45 -34.51 8.71 6.15
N ASN A 46 -34.12 8.81 4.88
CA ASN A 46 -33.39 7.74 4.21
C ASN A 46 -31.94 7.62 4.69
N ILE A 47 -31.27 8.75 4.95
CA ILE A 47 -29.89 8.79 5.48
C ILE A 47 -29.83 8.11 6.85
N PHE A 48 -30.76 8.43 7.75
CA PHE A 48 -30.74 7.96 9.14
C PHE A 48 -31.52 6.67 9.41
N ARG A 49 -32.26 6.14 8.41
CA ARG A 49 -32.98 4.86 8.55
C ARG A 49 -32.05 3.68 8.85
N ARG A 50 -30.75 3.80 8.59
CA ARG A 50 -29.82 2.67 8.55
C ARG A 50 -28.64 2.93 9.47
N SER A 51 -28.23 1.90 10.21
CA SER A 51 -27.37 2.09 11.38
C SER A 51 -25.90 2.36 11.05
N HIS A 52 -25.37 1.99 9.87
CA HIS A 52 -23.96 2.24 9.55
C HIS A 52 -23.69 3.64 9.01
N THR A 53 -24.66 4.29 8.36
CA THR A 53 -24.52 5.69 7.90
C THR A 53 -24.44 6.67 9.06
N TRP A 54 -24.97 6.29 10.23
CA TRP A 54 -24.81 7.06 11.48
C TRP A 54 -23.35 7.26 11.86
N PHE A 55 -22.46 6.29 11.59
CA PHE A 55 -21.04 6.48 11.82
C PHE A 55 -20.53 7.71 11.08
N TYR A 56 -20.70 7.77 9.76
CA TYR A 56 -20.23 8.89 8.95
C TYR A 56 -20.89 10.23 9.32
N ALA A 57 -22.18 10.22 9.63
CA ALA A 57 -22.90 11.42 10.05
C ALA A 57 -22.40 11.95 11.42
N ILE A 58 -22.12 11.05 12.37
CA ILE A 58 -21.54 11.41 13.68
C ILE A 58 -20.13 11.97 13.49
N MET A 59 -19.31 11.36 12.64
CA MET A 59 -17.96 11.88 12.35
C MET A 59 -18.03 13.31 11.80
N ALA A 60 -18.92 13.59 10.84
CA ALA A 60 -19.18 14.94 10.35
C ALA A 60 -19.65 15.90 11.47
N GLY A 61 -20.54 15.43 12.35
CA GLY A 61 -21.00 16.19 13.52
C GLY A 61 -19.88 16.54 14.50
N ILE A 62 -18.94 15.62 14.75
CA ILE A 62 -17.76 15.87 15.61
C ILE A 62 -16.88 16.96 14.99
N VAL A 63 -16.69 16.97 13.67
CA VAL A 63 -15.93 18.06 13.00
C VAL A 63 -16.59 19.41 13.22
N VAL A 64 -17.91 19.51 13.01
CA VAL A 64 -18.66 20.76 13.22
C VAL A 64 -18.57 21.22 14.67
N LEU A 65 -18.79 20.30 15.62
CA LEU A 65 -18.69 20.60 17.04
C LEU A 65 -17.30 21.11 17.41
N HIS A 66 -16.24 20.49 16.89
CA HIS A 66 -14.86 20.91 17.15
C HIS A 66 -14.58 22.32 16.62
N VAL A 67 -15.09 22.66 15.42
CA VAL A 67 -14.97 24.03 14.85
C VAL A 67 -15.71 25.04 15.73
N ILE A 68 -16.90 24.72 16.24
CA ILE A 68 -17.68 25.59 17.13
C ILE A 68 -16.94 25.80 18.46
N ILE A 69 -16.39 24.75 19.07
CA ILE A 69 -15.63 24.85 20.33
C ILE A 69 -14.34 25.66 20.13
N SER A 70 -13.68 25.51 18.98
CA SER A 70 -12.43 26.21 18.65
C SER A 70 -12.66 27.60 18.06
N PHE A 71 -13.90 28.10 18.06
CA PHE A 71 -14.24 29.40 17.47
C PHE A 71 -13.51 30.56 18.16
N SER A 72 -13.10 30.43 19.43
CA SER A 72 -12.32 31.48 20.10
C SER A 72 -10.85 31.57 19.66
N SER A 73 -10.31 30.51 19.04
CA SER A 73 -8.91 30.38 18.61
C SER A 73 -8.77 30.32 17.09
N PHE A 74 -9.55 31.13 16.36
CA PHE A 74 -9.65 31.13 14.90
C PHE A 74 -8.29 31.17 14.21
N ASN A 75 -8.01 30.11 13.44
CA ASN A 75 -7.03 30.12 12.37
C ASN A 75 -7.80 29.87 11.06
N SER A 76 -7.79 30.84 10.14
CA SER A 76 -8.52 30.74 8.87
C SER A 76 -8.07 29.54 8.03
N ASN A 77 -6.78 29.21 8.05
CA ASN A 77 -6.25 28.04 7.34
C ASN A 77 -6.76 26.73 7.96
N TYR A 78 -6.94 26.70 9.28
CA TYR A 78 -7.56 25.55 9.94
C TYR A 78 -9.04 25.39 9.51
N VAL A 79 -9.80 26.47 9.38
CA VAL A 79 -11.21 26.38 8.92
C VAL A 79 -11.31 25.77 7.54
N VAL A 80 -10.38 26.12 6.63
CA VAL A 80 -10.30 25.50 5.30
C VAL A 80 -9.99 24.00 5.41
N ALA A 81 -9.03 23.62 6.26
CA ALA A 81 -8.70 22.22 6.52
C ALA A 81 -9.91 21.45 7.10
N ALA A 82 -10.54 21.96 8.15
CA ALA A 82 -11.70 21.36 8.79
C ALA A 82 -12.90 21.27 7.83
N GLY A 83 -13.12 22.29 7.00
CA GLY A 83 -14.12 22.27 5.92
C GLY A 83 -13.87 21.16 4.90
N LEU A 84 -12.61 20.92 4.53
CA LEU A 84 -12.25 19.80 3.65
C LEU A 84 -12.44 18.44 4.35
N GLY A 85 -12.16 18.34 5.64
CA GLY A 85 -12.46 17.17 6.45
C GLY A 85 -13.94 16.85 6.53
N LEU A 86 -14.77 17.87 6.80
CA LEU A 86 -16.22 17.76 6.77
C LEU A 86 -16.71 17.31 5.40
N PHE A 87 -16.16 17.87 4.33
CA PHE A 87 -16.48 17.46 2.96
C PHE A 87 -16.18 15.98 2.70
N TYR A 88 -15.07 15.42 3.19
CA TYR A 88 -14.79 13.98 3.07
C TYR A 88 -15.84 13.13 3.77
N TRP A 89 -16.22 13.47 5.01
CA TRP A 89 -17.26 12.71 5.74
C TRP A 89 -18.63 12.80 5.07
N LEU A 90 -18.99 13.96 4.53
CA LEU A 90 -20.23 14.11 3.75
C LEU A 90 -20.18 13.26 2.48
N CYS A 91 -19.03 13.19 1.80
CA CYS A 91 -18.85 12.28 0.67
C CYS A 91 -19.02 10.81 1.09
N CYS A 92 -18.52 10.40 2.27
CA CYS A 92 -18.75 9.06 2.80
C CYS A 92 -20.24 8.77 3.04
N VAL A 93 -20.98 9.71 3.63
CA VAL A 93 -22.44 9.60 3.81
C VAL A 93 -23.13 9.39 2.47
N LEU A 94 -22.82 10.23 1.47
CA LEU A 94 -23.41 10.14 0.14
C LEU A 94 -23.08 8.80 -0.53
N ALA A 95 -21.82 8.37 -0.47
CA ALA A 95 -21.38 7.12 -1.06
C ALA A 95 -22.10 5.91 -0.46
N ALA A 96 -22.22 5.86 0.87
CA ALA A 96 -22.92 4.78 1.58
C ALA A 96 -24.42 4.73 1.21
N VAL A 97 -25.08 5.89 1.12
CA VAL A 97 -26.50 5.99 0.72
C VAL A 97 -26.71 5.52 -0.73
N ILE A 98 -25.86 5.96 -1.65
CA ILE A 98 -25.90 5.53 -3.05
C ILE A 98 -25.71 4.02 -3.13
N LEU A 99 -24.66 3.50 -2.49
CA LEU A 99 -24.30 2.09 -2.51
C LEU A 99 -25.42 1.19 -1.99
N GLN A 100 -26.00 1.57 -0.85
CA GLN A 100 -27.13 0.87 -0.27
C GLN A 100 -28.34 0.82 -1.21
N ARG A 101 -28.60 1.92 -1.90
CA ARG A 101 -29.77 2.01 -2.77
C ARG A 101 -29.58 1.20 -4.05
N GLU A 102 -28.40 1.23 -4.65
CA GLU A 102 -28.11 0.40 -5.82
C GLU A 102 -28.12 -1.09 -5.48
N THR A 103 -27.59 -1.49 -4.32
CA THR A 103 -27.67 -2.89 -3.85
C THR A 103 -29.11 -3.32 -3.52
N SER A 104 -29.95 -2.41 -3.03
CA SER A 104 -31.36 -2.71 -2.74
C SER A 104 -32.20 -2.96 -4.00
N ARG A 105 -31.89 -2.31 -5.13
CA ARG A 105 -32.67 -2.38 -6.39
C ARG A 105 -32.39 -3.61 -7.25
N ALA A 106 -31.14 -4.05 -7.31
CA ALA A 106 -30.73 -5.14 -8.19
C ALA A 106 -30.98 -6.50 -7.52
N ASP A 107 -31.29 -7.54 -8.29
CA ASP A 107 -31.35 -8.90 -7.75
C ASP A 107 -29.96 -9.37 -7.30
N THR A 108 -29.95 -10.26 -6.31
CA THR A 108 -28.73 -10.78 -5.68
C THR A 108 -27.78 -11.41 -6.71
N LYS A 109 -28.28 -12.17 -7.69
CA LYS A 109 -27.46 -12.81 -8.72
C LYS A 109 -26.75 -11.77 -9.60
N THR A 110 -27.47 -10.74 -10.05
CA THR A 110 -26.89 -9.62 -10.80
C THR A 110 -25.84 -8.88 -9.98
N LEU A 111 -26.04 -8.69 -8.68
CA LEU A 111 -25.04 -8.07 -7.80
C LEU A 111 -23.75 -8.90 -7.72
N HIS A 112 -23.85 -10.22 -7.55
CA HIS A 112 -22.67 -11.10 -7.56
C HIS A 112 -21.92 -11.03 -8.90
N ASN A 113 -22.64 -11.11 -10.02
CA ASN A 113 -22.02 -10.98 -11.34
C ASN A 113 -21.31 -9.63 -11.51
N THR A 114 -21.90 -8.56 -10.96
CA THR A 114 -21.33 -7.20 -10.98
C THR A 114 -20.01 -7.14 -10.21
N ILE A 115 -19.95 -7.74 -9.00
CA ILE A 115 -18.72 -7.83 -8.21
C ILE A 115 -17.68 -8.71 -8.90
N SER A 116 -18.07 -9.87 -9.45
CA SER A 116 -17.17 -10.73 -10.21
C SER A 116 -16.57 -10.00 -11.42
N LEU A 117 -17.37 -9.22 -12.15
CA LEU A 117 -16.90 -8.41 -13.27
C LEU A 117 -15.95 -7.30 -12.80
N PHE A 118 -16.25 -6.59 -11.71
CA PHE A 118 -15.34 -5.61 -11.12
C PHE A 118 -13.98 -6.23 -10.78
N LEU A 119 -13.96 -7.40 -10.14
CA LEU A 119 -12.73 -8.13 -9.81
C LEU A 119 -11.96 -8.56 -11.07
N LEU A 120 -12.65 -9.07 -12.09
CA LEU A 120 -12.04 -9.43 -13.37
C LEU A 120 -11.41 -8.22 -14.08
N LEU A 121 -12.07 -7.06 -14.06
CA LEU A 121 -11.50 -5.82 -14.58
C LEU A 121 -10.24 -5.43 -13.81
N ASN A 122 -10.26 -5.48 -12.48
CA ASN A 122 -9.08 -5.20 -11.66
C ASN A 122 -7.90 -6.17 -11.94
N ILE A 123 -8.19 -7.46 -12.09
CA ILE A 123 -7.21 -8.48 -12.49
C ILE A 123 -6.62 -8.15 -13.87
N SER A 124 -7.47 -7.82 -14.85
CA SER A 124 -7.07 -7.53 -16.23
C SER A 124 -6.15 -6.29 -16.29
N PHE A 125 -6.49 -5.23 -15.57
CA PHE A 125 -5.63 -4.04 -15.46
C PHE A 125 -4.29 -4.35 -14.80
N THR A 126 -4.29 -5.15 -13.72
CA THR A 126 -3.05 -5.58 -13.05
C THR A 126 -2.16 -6.41 -13.99
N ALA A 127 -2.75 -7.32 -14.75
CA ALA A 127 -2.03 -8.13 -15.74
C ALA A 127 -1.46 -7.28 -16.87
N LEU A 128 -2.22 -6.29 -17.36
CA LEU A 128 -1.75 -5.34 -18.39
C LEU A 128 -0.57 -4.51 -17.88
N GLN A 129 -0.63 -4.01 -16.64
CA GLN A 129 0.49 -3.28 -16.01
C GLN A 129 1.74 -4.16 -15.90
N LEU A 130 1.59 -5.41 -15.46
CA LEU A 130 2.70 -6.36 -15.39
C LEU A 130 3.30 -6.64 -16.77
N LEU A 131 2.45 -6.83 -17.79
CA LEU A 131 2.90 -7.04 -19.17
C LEU A 131 3.69 -5.84 -19.70
N MET A 132 3.20 -4.61 -19.46
CA MET A 132 3.93 -3.39 -19.83
C MET A 132 5.29 -3.31 -19.14
N ILE A 133 5.38 -3.71 -17.87
CA ILE A 133 6.66 -3.79 -17.14
C ILE A 133 7.59 -4.86 -17.73
N MET A 134 7.08 -6.04 -18.07
CA MET A 134 7.87 -7.10 -18.70
C MET A 134 8.45 -6.65 -20.05
N ILE A 135 7.66 -5.90 -20.84
CA ILE A 135 8.09 -5.33 -22.12
C ILE A 135 9.16 -4.26 -21.89
N ASP A 136 8.94 -3.31 -20.97
CA ASP A 136 9.93 -2.25 -20.67
C ASP A 136 11.24 -2.81 -20.11
N ALA A 137 11.16 -3.81 -19.23
CA ALA A 137 12.34 -4.46 -18.64
C ALA A 137 13.07 -5.41 -19.62
N GLY A 138 12.41 -5.86 -20.70
CA GLY A 138 12.91 -6.93 -21.56
C GLY A 138 13.09 -8.26 -20.81
N SER A 139 12.32 -8.50 -19.75
CA SER A 139 12.43 -9.68 -18.88
C SER A 139 11.07 -10.28 -18.57
N VAL A 140 10.97 -11.61 -18.67
CA VAL A 140 9.76 -12.36 -18.28
C VAL A 140 9.51 -12.27 -16.78
N ASN A 141 10.55 -12.24 -15.96
CA ASN A 141 10.43 -12.06 -14.52
C ASN A 141 11.04 -10.71 -14.10
N PRO A 142 10.22 -9.64 -14.02
CA PRO A 142 10.69 -8.32 -13.61
C PRO A 142 11.13 -8.28 -12.14
N PHE A 143 10.66 -9.19 -11.28
CA PHE A 143 11.03 -9.24 -9.87
C PHE A 143 12.50 -9.59 -9.63
N THR A 144 13.13 -10.27 -10.60
CA THR A 144 14.56 -10.60 -10.57
C THR A 144 15.41 -9.66 -11.44
N TYR A 145 14.79 -8.72 -12.14
CA TYR A 145 15.48 -7.81 -13.04
C TYR A 145 16.17 -6.68 -12.25
N GLN A 146 17.50 -6.68 -12.25
CA GLN A 146 18.32 -5.70 -11.53
C GLN A 146 18.75 -4.49 -12.38
N GLY A 147 18.53 -4.52 -13.70
CA GLY A 147 18.84 -3.40 -14.58
C GLY A 147 18.00 -2.16 -14.28
N MET A 148 18.25 -1.08 -15.02
CA MET A 148 17.57 0.22 -14.84
C MET A 148 17.62 0.72 -13.39
N GLN A 149 18.78 0.61 -12.75
CA GLN A 149 18.99 1.02 -11.35
C GLN A 149 18.01 0.35 -10.38
N GLN A 150 17.63 -0.89 -10.67
CA GLN A 150 16.67 -1.68 -9.91
C GLN A 150 15.26 -1.06 -9.83
N LYS A 151 14.83 -0.32 -10.87
CA LYS A 151 13.46 0.24 -10.98
C LYS A 151 12.38 -0.82 -10.73
N TYR A 152 12.55 -2.02 -11.29
CA TYR A 152 11.60 -3.12 -11.18
C TYR A 152 11.93 -4.00 -9.97
N PHE A 153 12.79 -5.01 -10.07
CA PHE A 153 13.28 -5.81 -8.93
C PHE A 153 12.24 -6.02 -7.79
N ILE A 154 12.62 -5.77 -6.54
CA ILE A 154 11.73 -5.86 -5.37
C ILE A 154 10.55 -4.87 -5.44
N GLY A 155 10.73 -3.72 -6.09
CA GLY A 155 9.71 -2.66 -6.23
C GLY A 155 8.67 -2.92 -7.32
N THR A 156 8.78 -4.01 -8.09
CA THR A 156 7.88 -4.31 -9.22
C THR A 156 6.42 -4.30 -8.77
N GLY A 157 6.13 -4.91 -7.62
CA GLY A 157 4.78 -4.98 -7.07
C GLY A 157 4.18 -3.62 -6.74
N ASP A 158 5.01 -2.63 -6.37
CA ASP A 158 4.56 -1.28 -6.02
C ASP A 158 3.96 -0.52 -7.21
N LEU A 159 4.31 -0.93 -8.43
CA LEU A 159 3.82 -0.35 -9.68
C LEU A 159 2.49 -0.97 -10.15
N LEU A 160 2.02 -2.04 -9.50
CA LEU A 160 0.81 -2.77 -9.88
C LEU A 160 -0.42 -2.23 -9.12
N THR A 161 -0.91 -1.07 -9.54
CA THR A 161 -2.00 -0.33 -8.87
C THR A 161 -3.40 -0.85 -9.16
N GLY A 162 -3.58 -1.73 -10.15
CA GLY A 162 -4.90 -2.24 -10.54
C GLY A 162 -5.81 -1.16 -11.11
N ILE A 163 -7.13 -1.42 -11.13
CA ILE A 163 -8.10 -0.52 -11.78
C ILE A 163 -8.33 0.79 -11.02
N THR A 164 -7.99 0.84 -9.74
CA THR A 164 -8.15 2.06 -8.92
C THR A 164 -7.08 3.09 -9.18
N MET A 165 -5.95 2.69 -9.79
CA MET A 165 -4.80 3.57 -10.08
C MET A 165 -4.22 4.25 -8.83
N ASP A 166 -4.47 3.70 -7.64
CA ASP A 166 -4.01 4.25 -6.36
C ASP A 166 -2.64 3.67 -5.99
N VAL A 167 -2.54 2.89 -4.90
CA VAL A 167 -1.30 2.21 -4.50
C VAL A 167 -1.45 0.69 -4.64
N SER A 168 -0.34 -0.01 -4.83
CA SER A 168 -0.30 -1.49 -4.89
C SER A 168 -0.99 -2.15 -3.69
N THR A 169 -0.92 -1.53 -2.52
CA THR A 169 -1.59 -2.01 -1.31
C THR A 169 -3.12 -1.98 -1.44
N THR A 170 -3.69 -0.97 -2.11
CA THR A 170 -5.13 -0.88 -2.41
C THR A 170 -5.54 -2.04 -3.33
N ASN A 171 -4.77 -2.31 -4.37
CA ASN A 171 -4.99 -3.44 -5.29
C ASN A 171 -4.90 -4.79 -4.55
N ALA A 172 -3.88 -4.96 -3.71
CA ALA A 172 -3.70 -6.14 -2.88
C ALA A 172 -4.92 -6.39 -1.99
N VAL A 173 -5.43 -5.35 -1.33
CA VAL A 173 -6.61 -5.45 -0.46
C VAL A 173 -7.87 -5.83 -1.25
N ILE A 174 -8.10 -5.22 -2.43
CA ILE A 174 -9.20 -5.59 -3.33
C ILE A 174 -9.12 -7.06 -3.70
N CYS A 175 -7.93 -7.54 -4.09
CA CYS A 175 -7.70 -8.94 -4.42
C CYS A 175 -7.96 -9.85 -3.21
N SER A 176 -7.51 -9.50 -2.01
CA SER A 176 -7.78 -10.28 -0.79
C SER A 176 -9.27 -10.33 -0.43
N MET A 177 -10.00 -9.23 -0.56
CA MET A 177 -11.46 -9.23 -0.40
C MET A 177 -12.12 -10.15 -1.46
N GLY A 178 -11.66 -10.06 -2.71
CA GLY A 178 -12.09 -10.93 -3.80
C GLY A 178 -11.84 -12.41 -3.53
N ILE A 179 -10.69 -12.77 -2.97
CA ILE A 179 -10.36 -14.15 -2.56
C ILE A 179 -11.37 -14.65 -1.53
N ILE A 180 -11.58 -13.90 -0.44
CA ILE A 180 -12.51 -14.29 0.65
C ILE A 180 -13.93 -14.47 0.09
N TYR A 181 -14.38 -13.51 -0.71
CA TYR A 181 -15.70 -13.51 -1.33
C TYR A 181 -15.91 -14.68 -2.30
N CYS A 182 -15.02 -14.84 -3.28
CA CYS A 182 -15.12 -15.85 -4.34
C CYS A 182 -14.93 -17.28 -3.79
N LEU A 183 -14.10 -17.45 -2.76
CA LEU A 183 -13.88 -18.73 -2.09
C LEU A 183 -15.17 -19.21 -1.42
N HIS A 184 -15.94 -18.30 -0.82
CA HIS A 184 -17.24 -18.65 -0.25
C HIS A 184 -18.27 -18.98 -1.33
N ARG A 185 -18.28 -18.19 -2.42
CA ARG A 185 -19.18 -18.35 -3.57
C ARG A 185 -18.82 -19.48 -4.53
N LYS A 186 -17.80 -20.29 -4.20
CA LYS A 186 -17.33 -21.41 -5.03
C LYS A 186 -16.85 -21.01 -6.43
N GLN A 187 -16.40 -19.76 -6.60
CA GLN A 187 -15.83 -19.24 -7.85
C GLN A 187 -14.32 -19.47 -7.89
N TRP A 188 -13.90 -20.74 -7.94
CA TRP A 188 -12.50 -21.16 -7.72
C TRP A 188 -11.50 -20.49 -8.66
N VAL A 189 -11.84 -20.37 -9.95
CA VAL A 189 -10.99 -19.72 -10.94
C VAL A 189 -10.74 -18.27 -10.56
N LEU A 190 -11.78 -17.53 -10.19
CA LEU A 190 -11.66 -16.13 -9.81
C LEU A 190 -10.88 -15.95 -8.50
N THR A 191 -11.04 -16.88 -7.54
CA THR A 191 -10.22 -16.92 -6.32
C THR A 191 -8.73 -17.07 -6.66
N LEU A 192 -8.37 -17.99 -7.56
CA LEU A 192 -6.97 -18.22 -7.95
C LEU A 192 -6.40 -17.04 -8.75
N LEU A 193 -7.20 -16.39 -9.61
CA LEU A 193 -6.78 -15.18 -10.31
C LEU A 193 -6.55 -14.01 -9.35
N CYS A 194 -7.46 -13.79 -8.39
CA CYS A 194 -7.26 -12.78 -7.35
C CYS A 194 -6.00 -13.09 -6.50
N MET A 195 -5.74 -14.36 -6.20
CA MET A 195 -4.53 -14.79 -5.50
C MET A 195 -3.26 -14.52 -6.32
N ALA A 196 -3.26 -14.82 -7.62
CA ALA A 196 -2.14 -14.51 -8.50
C ALA A 196 -1.86 -13.00 -8.54
N CYS A 197 -2.91 -12.17 -8.68
CA CYS A 197 -2.80 -10.71 -8.62
C CYS A 197 -2.25 -10.22 -7.27
N LEU A 198 -2.78 -10.74 -6.16
CA LEU A 198 -2.26 -10.41 -4.82
C LEU A 198 -0.76 -10.73 -4.70
N LEU A 199 -0.33 -11.89 -5.19
CA LEU A 199 1.08 -12.28 -5.11
C LEU A 199 1.97 -11.34 -5.92
N VAL A 200 1.62 -11.00 -7.17
CA VAL A 200 2.42 -10.09 -7.98
C VAL A 200 2.44 -8.66 -7.43
N THR A 201 1.41 -8.20 -6.71
CA THR A 201 1.48 -6.90 -6.02
C THR A 201 2.51 -6.87 -4.88
N ALA A 202 3.00 -8.03 -4.43
CA ALA A 202 4.04 -8.18 -3.41
C ALA A 202 3.76 -7.45 -2.06
N SER A 203 2.49 -7.15 -1.75
CA SER A 203 2.11 -6.54 -0.47
C SER A 203 2.18 -7.55 0.68
N ASN A 204 3.33 -7.61 1.34
CA ASN A 204 3.61 -8.56 2.43
C ASN A 204 2.64 -8.43 3.61
N ILE A 205 2.27 -7.22 3.99
CA ILE A 205 1.34 -6.99 5.11
C ILE A 205 -0.06 -7.49 4.75
N THR A 206 -0.55 -7.15 3.55
CA THR A 206 -1.87 -7.61 3.10
C THR A 206 -1.92 -9.12 3.00
N PHE A 207 -0.86 -9.75 2.47
CA PHE A 207 -0.75 -11.21 2.41
C PHE A 207 -0.72 -11.85 3.80
N LEU A 208 0.01 -11.26 4.76
CA LEU A 208 0.02 -11.74 6.15
C LEU A 208 -1.37 -11.63 6.80
N LEU A 209 -2.08 -10.53 6.61
CA LEU A 209 -3.45 -10.36 7.09
C LEU A 209 -4.39 -11.42 6.49
N LEU A 210 -4.27 -11.69 5.18
CA LEU A 210 -5.03 -12.74 4.52
C LEU A 210 -4.68 -14.13 5.09
N LEU A 211 -3.41 -14.40 5.39
CA LEU A 211 -2.98 -15.68 5.99
C LEU A 211 -3.63 -15.90 7.36
N LEU A 212 -3.71 -14.86 8.20
CA LEU A 212 -4.43 -14.94 9.49
C LEU A 212 -5.91 -15.27 9.28
N VAL A 213 -6.55 -14.65 8.28
CA VAL A 213 -7.95 -14.94 7.93
C VAL A 213 -8.11 -16.34 7.36
N PHE A 214 -7.16 -16.83 6.56
CA PHE A 214 -7.14 -18.22 6.08
C PHE A 214 -7.02 -19.21 7.22
N VAL A 215 -6.14 -18.98 8.21
CA VAL A 215 -6.05 -19.84 9.40
C VAL A 215 -7.39 -19.88 10.13
N PHE A 216 -8.01 -18.72 10.37
CA PHE A 216 -9.33 -18.64 10.97
C PHE A 216 -10.39 -19.42 10.16
N MET A 217 -10.45 -19.22 8.84
CA MET A 217 -11.38 -19.92 7.96
C MET A 217 -11.12 -21.43 7.93
N PHE A 218 -9.85 -21.84 7.89
CA PHE A 218 -9.42 -23.24 7.83
C PHE A 218 -9.86 -24.02 9.07
N ILE A 219 -9.75 -23.40 10.24
CA ILE A 219 -10.13 -24.03 11.52
C ILE A 219 -11.66 -24.06 11.67
N PHE A 220 -12.35 -22.94 11.44
CA PHE A 220 -13.72 -22.78 11.93
C PHE A 220 -14.84 -22.78 10.87
N ARG A 221 -14.56 -22.47 9.60
CA ARG A 221 -15.60 -22.01 8.66
C ARG A 221 -15.55 -22.59 7.24
N SER A 222 -14.59 -23.46 6.94
CA SER A 222 -14.36 -23.92 5.57
C SER A 222 -14.78 -25.37 5.34
N THR A 223 -15.38 -25.61 4.19
CA THR A 223 -15.63 -26.96 3.65
C THR A 223 -14.32 -27.62 3.20
N LYS A 224 -14.31 -28.95 3.01
CA LYS A 224 -13.14 -29.69 2.51
C LYS A 224 -12.57 -29.07 1.22
N LEU A 225 -13.45 -28.71 0.28
CA LEU A 225 -13.04 -28.09 -0.99
C LEU A 225 -12.43 -26.70 -0.78
N GLN A 226 -13.00 -25.87 0.08
CA GLN A 226 -12.42 -24.56 0.41
C GLN A 226 -11.06 -24.69 1.09
N LYS A 227 -10.88 -25.69 1.98
CA LYS A 227 -9.58 -26.00 2.58
C LYS A 227 -8.55 -26.35 1.51
N SER A 228 -8.91 -27.18 0.53
CA SER A 228 -8.03 -27.48 -0.61
C SER A 228 -7.64 -26.24 -1.40
N ILE A 229 -8.58 -25.35 -1.70
CA ILE A 229 -8.28 -24.09 -2.41
C ILE A 229 -7.40 -23.16 -1.56
N ILE A 230 -7.64 -23.07 -0.25
CA ILE A 230 -6.76 -22.32 0.68
C ILE A 230 -5.33 -22.90 0.63
N THR A 231 -5.17 -24.22 0.70
CA THR A 231 -3.86 -24.88 0.58
C THR A 231 -3.17 -24.56 -0.74
N ILE A 232 -3.90 -24.57 -1.87
CA ILE A 232 -3.36 -24.17 -3.18
C ILE A 232 -2.90 -22.71 -3.16
N CYS A 233 -3.67 -21.80 -2.57
CA CYS A 233 -3.29 -20.39 -2.43
C CYS A 233 -2.00 -20.24 -1.60
N LEU A 234 -1.88 -20.95 -0.48
CA LEU A 234 -0.68 -20.95 0.36
C LEU A 234 0.54 -21.50 -0.40
N PHE A 235 0.37 -22.58 -1.15
CA PHE A 235 1.42 -23.13 -2.00
C PHE A 235 1.84 -22.15 -3.10
N GLY A 236 0.89 -21.45 -3.71
CA GLY A 236 1.16 -20.37 -4.66
C GLY A 236 2.00 -19.25 -4.03
N GLY A 237 1.72 -18.88 -2.78
CA GLY A 237 2.54 -17.92 -2.03
C GLY A 237 3.97 -18.42 -1.79
N LEU A 238 4.14 -19.70 -1.44
CA LEU A 238 5.46 -20.31 -1.28
C LEU A 238 6.26 -20.32 -2.59
N VAL A 239 5.61 -20.71 -3.70
CA VAL A 239 6.23 -20.70 -5.03
C VAL A 239 6.63 -19.28 -5.42
N PHE A 240 5.75 -18.29 -5.20
CA PHE A 240 6.06 -16.90 -5.48
C PHE A 240 7.30 -16.43 -4.70
N MET A 241 7.33 -16.67 -3.38
CA MET A 241 8.44 -16.27 -2.52
C MET A 241 9.76 -17.00 -2.78
N THR A 242 9.74 -18.15 -3.46
CA THR A 242 10.96 -18.95 -3.70
C THR A 242 11.44 -18.89 -5.15
N LYS A 243 10.52 -18.72 -6.11
CA LYS A 243 10.82 -18.78 -7.55
C LYS A 243 10.61 -17.46 -8.27
N VAL A 244 9.58 -16.69 -7.89
CA VAL A 244 9.26 -15.42 -8.59
C VAL A 244 10.02 -14.26 -7.96
N SER A 245 9.95 -14.11 -6.64
CA SER A 245 10.56 -13.01 -5.90
C SER A 245 11.35 -13.49 -4.66
N PRO A 246 12.45 -14.27 -4.86
CA PRO A 246 13.24 -14.83 -3.76
C PRO A 246 13.79 -13.79 -2.77
N GLN A 247 14.03 -12.57 -3.22
CA GLN A 247 14.55 -11.47 -2.40
C GLN A 247 13.53 -10.98 -1.36
N ASN A 248 12.24 -11.14 -1.64
CA ASN A 248 11.17 -10.75 -0.73
C ASN A 248 11.14 -11.66 0.52
N ASN A 249 11.63 -12.90 0.41
CA ASN A 249 11.84 -13.78 1.56
C ASN A 249 12.83 -13.19 2.56
N THR A 250 13.93 -12.59 2.07
CA THR A 250 14.90 -11.91 2.93
C THR A 250 14.24 -10.73 3.65
N TYR A 251 13.46 -9.92 2.93
CA TYR A 251 12.72 -8.80 3.51
C TYR A 251 11.77 -9.25 4.63
N VAL A 252 10.97 -10.30 4.39
CA VAL A 252 10.04 -10.86 5.39
C VAL A 252 10.79 -11.38 6.62
N LYS A 253 11.88 -12.13 6.41
CA LYS A 253 12.72 -12.63 7.52
C LYS A 253 13.28 -11.48 8.36
N GLU A 254 13.72 -10.40 7.74
CA GLU A 254 14.23 -9.24 8.45
C GLU A 254 13.14 -8.47 9.21
N ALA A 255 11.97 -8.28 8.60
CA ALA A 255 10.83 -7.65 9.25
C ALA A 255 10.38 -8.45 10.47
N TRP A 256 10.29 -9.77 10.34
CA TRP A 256 9.93 -10.67 11.45
C TRP A 256 11.00 -10.71 12.53
N GLY A 257 12.29 -10.77 12.15
CA GLY A 257 13.40 -10.71 13.09
C GLY A 257 13.41 -9.42 13.89
N LYS A 258 13.11 -8.28 13.26
CA LYS A 258 12.95 -6.99 13.96
C LYS A 258 11.76 -7.01 14.92
N MET A 259 10.61 -7.54 14.50
CA MET A 259 9.40 -7.63 15.32
C MET A 259 9.58 -8.53 16.55
N LEU A 260 10.29 -9.66 16.41
CA LEU A 260 10.60 -10.58 17.51
C LEU A 260 11.80 -10.13 18.36
N GLY A 261 12.41 -8.98 18.06
CA GLY A 261 13.58 -8.50 18.78
C GLY A 261 14.83 -9.37 18.62
N ILE A 262 14.87 -10.26 17.62
CA ILE A 262 16.01 -11.13 17.34
C ILE A 262 17.17 -10.22 16.91
N LYS A 263 18.21 -10.13 17.75
CA LYS A 263 19.42 -9.37 17.44
C LYS A 263 20.10 -10.05 16.26
N LYS A 264 20.15 -9.39 15.10
CA LYS A 264 21.07 -9.79 14.03
C LYS A 264 22.47 -9.87 14.64
N THR A 265 23.06 -11.06 14.66
CA THR A 265 24.51 -11.20 14.65
C THR A 265 24.94 -10.40 13.43
N LYS A 266 25.74 -9.34 13.61
CA LYS A 266 26.35 -8.67 12.46
C LYS A 266 27.19 -9.76 11.79
N VAL A 267 26.67 -10.34 10.72
CA VAL A 267 27.51 -11.01 9.74
C VAL A 267 28.33 -9.86 9.19
N VAL A 268 29.52 -9.66 9.76
CA VAL A 268 30.55 -8.82 9.14
C VAL A 268 30.66 -9.42 7.75
N ALA A 269 30.19 -8.69 6.74
CA ALA A 269 30.44 -9.09 5.36
C ALA A 269 31.95 -9.34 5.31
N PRO A 270 32.42 -10.51 4.87
CA PRO A 270 33.85 -10.77 4.84
C PRO A 270 34.49 -9.60 4.09
N GLU A 271 35.34 -8.83 4.79
CA GLU A 271 36.10 -7.70 4.25
C GLU A 271 36.96 -8.11 3.03
N ASP A 272 37.03 -9.41 2.77
CA ASP A 272 37.75 -10.08 1.69
C ASP A 272 37.12 -10.01 0.29
N LEU A 273 35.94 -9.43 0.09
CA LEU A 273 35.36 -9.33 -1.26
C LEU A 273 35.71 -8.05 -2.03
N LEU A 274 36.34 -7.06 -1.39
CA LEU A 274 36.97 -5.99 -2.15
C LEU A 274 38.24 -6.56 -2.79
N THR A 275 38.24 -6.71 -4.12
CA THR A 275 39.46 -6.99 -4.88
C THR A 275 40.58 -6.08 -4.38
N ILE A 276 41.79 -6.63 -4.22
CA ILE A 276 42.96 -5.92 -3.66
C ILE A 276 43.17 -4.54 -4.33
N LYS A 277 42.76 -4.41 -5.59
CA LYS A 277 42.74 -3.16 -6.37
C LYS A 277 41.90 -2.02 -5.73
N ALA A 278 40.79 -2.33 -5.08
CA ALA A 278 39.85 -1.36 -4.52
C ALA A 278 40.09 -1.02 -3.03
N LYS A 279 40.93 -1.79 -2.32
CA LYS A 279 41.25 -1.53 -0.91
C LYS A 279 42.18 -0.30 -0.77
N PRO A 280 41.98 0.60 0.20
CA PRO A 280 42.92 1.69 0.51
C PRO A 280 44.30 1.15 0.89
N ASP A 281 45.39 1.80 0.46
CA ASP A 281 46.76 1.33 0.75
C ASP A 281 47.04 1.23 2.26
N SER A 282 46.37 2.05 3.06
CA SER A 282 46.45 2.02 4.53
C SER A 282 45.87 0.76 5.18
N THR A 283 45.11 -0.04 4.43
CA THR A 283 44.47 -1.27 4.90
C THR A 283 45.13 -2.54 4.36
N LEU A 284 46.13 -2.40 3.48
CA LEU A 284 46.81 -3.50 2.82
C LEU A 284 48.09 -3.88 3.55
N ASN A 285 48.35 -5.18 3.65
CA ASN A 285 49.66 -5.66 4.10
C ASN A 285 50.72 -5.49 2.99
N GLY A 286 52.01 -5.68 3.34
CA GLY A 286 53.11 -5.47 2.39
C GLY A 286 53.05 -6.33 1.11
N GLU A 287 52.47 -7.53 1.19
CA GLU A 287 52.25 -8.43 0.04
C GLU A 287 51.11 -7.92 -0.85
N GLU A 288 49.98 -7.52 -0.24
CA GLU A 288 48.82 -6.99 -0.95
C GLU A 288 49.13 -5.66 -1.66
N ILE A 289 49.98 -4.81 -1.06
CA ILE A 289 50.45 -3.57 -1.71
C ILE A 289 51.26 -3.90 -2.97
N LYS A 290 52.15 -4.90 -2.91
CA LYS A 290 52.93 -5.36 -4.07
C LYS A 290 52.01 -5.93 -5.15
N GLN A 291 51.03 -6.75 -4.75
CA GLN A 291 50.05 -7.33 -5.67
C GLN A 291 49.17 -6.25 -6.32
N LYS A 292 48.72 -5.25 -5.55
CA LYS A 292 47.98 -4.10 -6.07
C LYS A 292 48.80 -3.32 -7.09
N LYS A 293 50.06 -3.01 -6.78
CA LYS A 293 50.98 -2.32 -7.71
C LYS A 293 51.21 -3.13 -8.98
N ALA A 294 51.41 -4.44 -8.88
CA ALA A 294 51.58 -5.32 -10.03
C ALA A 294 50.32 -5.36 -10.92
N MET A 295 49.13 -5.47 -10.32
CA MET A 295 47.86 -5.40 -11.04
C MET A 295 47.67 -4.06 -11.77
N LEU A 296 47.92 -2.94 -11.09
CA LEU A 296 47.81 -1.60 -11.69
C LEU A 296 48.86 -1.38 -12.80
N ALA A 297 50.05 -1.94 -12.66
CA ALA A 297 51.10 -1.88 -13.68
C ALA A 297 50.72 -2.71 -14.92
N LEU A 298 50.26 -3.94 -14.75
CA LEU A 298 49.76 -4.79 -15.85
C LEU A 298 48.58 -4.15 -16.58
N ASP A 299 47.66 -3.52 -15.83
CA ASP A 299 46.55 -2.78 -16.42
C ASP A 299 47.05 -1.58 -17.25
N SER A 300 48.06 -0.86 -16.76
CA SER A 300 48.69 0.25 -17.49
C SER A 300 49.35 -0.22 -18.79
N VAL A 301 50.10 -1.33 -18.75
CA VAL A 301 50.74 -1.93 -19.93
C VAL A 301 49.70 -2.40 -20.94
N SER A 302 48.66 -3.13 -20.51
CA SER A 302 47.59 -3.57 -21.41
C SER A 302 46.81 -2.40 -22.03
N THR A 303 46.70 -1.28 -21.31
CA THR A 303 46.07 -0.06 -21.81
C THR A 303 46.98 0.64 -22.83
N ALA A 304 48.29 0.66 -22.62
CA ALA A 304 49.27 1.18 -23.57
C ALA A 304 49.33 0.35 -24.86
N GLU A 305 49.37 -0.98 -24.76
CA GLU A 305 49.35 -1.89 -25.92
C GLU A 305 48.07 -1.73 -26.74
N LYS A 306 46.90 -1.58 -26.09
CA LYS A 306 45.63 -1.28 -26.80
C LYS A 306 45.64 0.06 -27.49
N LYS A 307 46.43 1.02 -27.01
CA LYS A 307 46.55 2.36 -27.61
C LYS A 307 47.49 2.36 -28.82
N GLU A 308 48.49 1.49 -28.83
CA GLU A 308 49.41 1.31 -29.97
C GLU A 308 48.84 0.39 -31.07
N THR A 309 47.95 -0.54 -30.73
CA THR A 309 47.37 -1.50 -31.70
C THR A 309 46.09 -1.01 -32.39
N VAL A 310 45.67 0.24 -32.19
CA VAL A 310 44.60 0.86 -33.02
C VAL A 310 45.18 2.01 -33.86
N PRO A 311 45.97 1.73 -34.91
CA PRO A 311 46.13 2.70 -35.99
C PRO A 311 44.81 2.85 -36.73
N ALA A 312 44.33 4.08 -36.82
CA ALA A 312 43.21 4.50 -37.64
C ALA A 312 43.46 4.11 -39.11
N ARG A 313 42.97 2.95 -39.54
CA ARG A 313 42.84 2.63 -40.96
C ARG A 313 41.54 1.89 -41.21
N ILE A 314 40.54 2.69 -41.55
CA ILE A 314 39.33 2.24 -42.24
C ILE A 314 39.78 1.75 -43.62
N THR A 315 39.83 0.43 -43.79
CA THR A 315 39.78 -0.21 -45.10
C THR A 315 38.82 -1.40 -44.99
N PRO A 316 37.80 -1.49 -45.86
CA PRO A 316 36.91 -2.64 -45.89
C PRO A 316 37.65 -3.82 -46.53
N VAL A 317 37.99 -4.83 -45.73
CA VAL A 317 38.54 -6.09 -46.22
C VAL A 317 37.43 -7.15 -46.22
N PRO A 318 37.32 -7.98 -47.27
CA PRO A 318 36.22 -8.92 -47.43
C PRO A 318 36.25 -10.03 -46.38
N THR A 319 35.03 -10.44 -46.04
CA THR A 319 34.64 -11.55 -45.18
C THR A 319 35.30 -12.88 -45.56
N THR A 320 36.50 -13.13 -45.05
CA THR A 320 37.01 -14.50 -44.94
C THR A 320 36.34 -15.14 -43.73
N LYS A 321 35.43 -16.08 -44.00
CA LYS A 321 34.79 -16.96 -43.02
C LYS A 321 35.85 -17.58 -42.12
N LYS A 322 36.05 -17.02 -40.92
CA LYS A 322 36.71 -17.73 -39.84
C LYS A 322 35.77 -18.86 -39.44
N GLU A 323 36.15 -20.07 -39.82
CA GLU A 323 35.61 -21.30 -39.26
C GLU A 323 35.60 -21.16 -37.74
N LEU A 324 34.40 -21.14 -37.16
CA LEU A 324 34.22 -21.42 -35.76
C LEU A 324 34.77 -22.82 -35.53
N VAL A 325 35.97 -22.90 -34.98
CA VAL A 325 36.43 -24.08 -34.27
C VAL A 325 35.46 -24.26 -33.12
N VAL A 326 34.44 -25.10 -33.36
CA VAL A 326 33.51 -25.62 -32.38
C VAL A 326 34.34 -26.50 -31.45
N SER A 327 34.98 -25.85 -30.48
CA SER A 327 35.51 -26.50 -29.29
C SER A 327 34.36 -27.28 -28.65
N THR A 328 34.53 -28.59 -28.67
CA THR A 328 33.63 -29.59 -28.15
C THR A 328 33.47 -29.44 -26.63
N GLY A 329 32.22 -29.35 -26.16
CA GLY A 329 31.83 -29.78 -24.81
C GLY A 329 31.42 -28.71 -23.80
N HIS A 330 31.75 -27.43 -23.97
CA HIS A 330 31.35 -26.39 -23.02
C HIS A 330 30.20 -25.56 -23.56
N LYS A 331 29.04 -25.60 -22.88
CA LYS A 331 27.91 -24.69 -23.15
C LYS A 331 28.49 -23.26 -23.19
N PRO A 332 28.26 -22.49 -24.27
CA PRO A 332 28.75 -21.12 -24.35
C PRO A 332 28.23 -20.36 -23.13
N VAL A 333 29.15 -20.00 -22.23
CA VAL A 333 28.82 -19.21 -21.05
C VAL A 333 28.58 -17.81 -21.57
N LEU A 334 27.31 -17.46 -21.74
CA LEU A 334 26.92 -16.08 -22.00
C LEU A 334 27.56 -15.22 -20.89
N PRO A 335 28.39 -14.22 -21.23
CA PRO A 335 28.98 -13.35 -20.23
C PRO A 335 27.84 -12.74 -19.42
N LYS A 336 27.83 -13.01 -18.11
CA LYS A 336 26.88 -12.40 -17.20
C LYS A 336 27.31 -10.96 -16.98
N ASP A 337 26.38 -10.02 -17.12
CA ASP A 337 26.66 -8.62 -16.84
C ASP A 337 27.23 -8.46 -15.43
N ASN A 338 28.22 -7.59 -15.29
CA ASN A 338 28.82 -7.30 -14.02
C ASN A 338 27.81 -6.53 -13.15
N ILE A 339 27.20 -7.22 -12.18
CA ILE A 339 26.23 -6.67 -11.23
C ILE A 339 26.78 -5.52 -10.38
N HIS A 340 28.10 -5.32 -10.35
CA HIS A 340 28.74 -4.19 -9.67
C HIS A 340 28.79 -2.91 -10.52
N THR A 341 28.33 -2.95 -11.77
CA THR A 341 28.24 -1.75 -12.61
C THR A 341 27.01 -0.92 -12.26
N GLN A 342 27.11 0.40 -12.51
CA GLN A 342 26.09 1.38 -12.14
C GLN A 342 24.64 1.03 -12.57
N PRO A 343 24.37 0.42 -13.73
CA PRO A 343 23.00 0.05 -14.12
C PRO A 343 22.32 -0.98 -13.22
N PHE A 344 23.10 -1.79 -12.49
CA PHE A 344 22.62 -2.84 -11.59
C PHE A 344 22.67 -2.44 -10.11
N GLN A 345 23.32 -1.32 -9.82
CA GLN A 345 23.37 -0.73 -8.50
C GLN A 345 22.16 0.16 -8.29
N ARG A 346 21.62 0.12 -7.07
CA ARG A 346 20.51 0.99 -6.70
C ARG A 346 21.00 2.44 -6.69
N ARG A 347 20.19 3.34 -7.25
CA ARG A 347 20.46 4.77 -7.14
C ARG A 347 20.09 5.23 -5.74
N HIS A 348 21.08 5.52 -4.90
CA HIS A 348 20.88 6.10 -3.56
C HIS A 348 20.59 7.62 -3.60
N ASP A 349 20.24 8.16 -4.77
CA ASP A 349 20.01 9.60 -4.90
C ASP A 349 18.75 9.99 -4.13
N THR A 350 18.95 10.91 -3.18
CA THR A 350 17.85 11.59 -2.52
C THR A 350 17.02 12.33 -3.58
N SER A 351 15.78 11.89 -3.78
CA SER A 351 14.86 12.51 -4.74
C SER A 351 14.62 13.98 -4.39
N GLY A 352 14.24 14.81 -5.36
CA GLY A 352 13.93 16.22 -5.09
C GLY A 352 12.87 16.37 -3.99
N TYR A 353 11.89 15.46 -3.97
CA TYR A 353 10.88 15.35 -2.91
C TYR A 353 11.49 14.99 -1.54
N GLN A 354 12.36 13.96 -1.47
CA GLN A 354 13.04 13.63 -0.22
C GLN A 354 13.93 14.77 0.29
N ARG A 355 14.59 15.51 -0.61
CA ARG A 355 15.37 16.71 -0.23
C ARG A 355 14.48 17.79 0.37
N ALA A 356 13.29 18.00 -0.19
CA ALA A 356 12.31 18.93 0.36
C ALA A 356 11.81 18.50 1.76
N LEU A 357 11.59 17.19 1.97
CA LEU A 357 11.25 16.67 3.29
C LEU A 357 12.40 16.83 4.29
N LEU A 358 13.64 16.54 3.86
CA LEU A 358 14.84 16.70 4.68
C LEU A 358 15.07 18.17 5.05
N SER A 359 14.96 19.09 4.10
CA SER A 359 15.13 20.52 4.37
C SER A 359 14.05 21.04 5.33
N PHE A 360 12.81 20.59 5.16
CA PHE A 360 11.73 20.88 6.10
C PHE A 360 12.02 20.33 7.50
N ALA A 361 12.46 19.07 7.61
CA ALA A 361 12.81 18.44 8.88
C ALA A 361 13.98 19.16 9.58
N VAL A 362 14.99 19.60 8.82
CA VAL A 362 16.14 20.37 9.33
C VAL A 362 15.70 21.74 9.84
N THR A 363 14.81 22.42 9.11
CA THR A 363 14.30 23.75 9.50
C THR A 363 13.42 23.68 10.75
N THR A 364 12.72 22.55 10.94
CA THR A 364 11.73 22.38 12.01
C THR A 364 12.26 21.56 13.20
N ARG A 365 13.60 21.45 13.33
CA ARG A 365 14.36 20.53 14.20
C ARG A 365 13.86 20.38 15.65
N ALA A 366 13.28 21.41 16.26
CA ALA A 366 12.79 21.36 17.64
C ALA A 366 11.70 20.29 17.89
N GLY A 367 10.95 19.86 16.86
CA GLY A 367 9.96 18.78 16.97
C GLY A 367 10.47 17.39 16.56
N VAL A 368 11.59 17.31 15.84
CA VAL A 368 12.06 16.06 15.20
C VAL A 368 12.94 15.25 16.16
N ASP A 369 13.69 15.90 17.06
CA ASP A 369 14.67 15.25 17.92
C ASP A 369 14.08 14.29 18.97
N THR A 370 12.87 14.53 19.46
CA THR A 370 12.20 13.67 20.45
C THR A 370 11.77 12.33 19.85
N SER A 371 11.11 12.34 18.69
CA SER A 371 10.72 11.10 17.98
C SER A 371 11.95 10.38 17.41
N LEU A 372 13.00 11.12 17.03
CA LEU A 372 14.31 10.57 16.62
C LEU A 372 15.00 9.78 17.75
N LYS A 373 15.02 10.31 18.98
CA LYS A 373 15.61 9.60 20.13
C LYS A 373 14.86 8.31 20.46
N LYS A 374 13.52 8.32 20.37
CA LYS A 374 12.70 7.12 20.59
C LYS A 374 12.96 6.04 19.55
N THR A 375 13.01 6.41 18.26
CA THR A 375 13.26 5.46 17.17
C THR A 375 14.69 4.90 17.14
N LYS A 376 15.71 5.68 17.54
CA LYS A 376 17.09 5.18 17.66
C LYS A 376 17.27 4.20 18.83
N SER A 377 16.58 4.43 19.95
CA SER A 377 16.72 3.61 21.14
C SER A 377 15.83 2.35 21.14
N ARG A 378 14.67 2.40 20.49
CA ARG A 378 13.68 1.31 20.51
C ARG A 378 13.46 0.75 19.10
N ARG A 379 13.75 -0.54 18.89
CA ARG A 379 13.48 -1.29 17.64
C ARG A 379 11.98 -1.62 17.48
N ILE A 380 11.11 -0.64 17.70
CA ILE A 380 9.65 -0.82 17.69
C ILE A 380 9.09 -0.27 16.35
N PRO A 381 8.07 -0.91 15.75
CA PRO A 381 7.36 -0.39 14.58
C PRO A 381 6.85 1.05 14.75
N GLY A 382 6.95 1.85 13.69
CA GLY A 382 6.49 3.24 13.67
C GLY A 382 5.01 3.39 14.07
N LYS A 383 4.13 2.47 13.67
CA LYS A 383 2.71 2.48 14.09
C LYS A 383 2.50 2.42 15.61
N ILE A 384 3.34 1.69 16.33
CA ILE A 384 3.22 1.59 17.80
C ILE A 384 3.72 2.88 18.44
N ILE A 385 4.81 3.46 17.92
CA ILE A 385 5.32 4.75 18.37
C ILE A 385 4.27 5.84 18.14
N ALA A 386 3.62 5.84 16.99
CA ALA A 386 2.54 6.77 16.65
C ALA A 386 1.35 6.67 17.61
N LEU A 387 1.00 5.46 18.07
CA LEU A 387 -0.04 5.25 19.06
C LEU A 387 0.41 5.72 20.45
N GLU A 388 1.66 5.47 20.84
CA GLU A 388 2.24 5.98 22.10
C GLU A 388 2.22 7.52 22.12
N GLU A 389 2.57 8.17 21.02
CA GLU A 389 2.51 9.62 20.85
C GLU A 389 1.07 10.14 20.99
N THR A 390 0.08 9.48 20.38
CA THR A 390 -1.35 9.81 20.55
C THR A 390 -1.78 9.71 22.01
N ILE A 391 -1.49 8.59 22.68
CA ILE A 391 -1.90 8.39 24.08
C ILE A 391 -1.23 9.43 24.99
N THR A 392 0.06 9.70 24.77
CA THR A 392 0.79 10.74 25.52
C THR A 392 0.15 12.11 25.34
N TYR A 393 -0.22 12.46 24.10
CA TYR A 393 -0.88 13.71 23.79
C TYR A 393 -2.25 13.83 24.46
N LEU A 394 -3.08 12.77 24.40
CA LEU A 394 -4.40 12.76 25.03
C LEU A 394 -4.33 12.85 26.55
N ASN A 395 -3.35 12.17 27.17
CA ASN A 395 -3.09 12.29 28.61
C ASN A 395 -2.72 13.72 29.03
N ALA A 396 -2.00 14.45 28.18
CA ALA A 396 -1.68 15.85 28.41
C ALA A 396 -2.88 16.80 28.17
N HIS A 397 -3.91 16.35 27.45
CA HIS A 397 -5.08 17.16 27.10
C HIS A 397 -6.39 16.40 27.36
N PRO A 398 -6.84 16.30 28.63
CA PRO A 398 -7.94 15.42 29.01
C PRO A 398 -9.25 15.62 28.24
N LEU A 399 -9.60 16.86 27.87
CA LEU A 399 -10.81 17.14 27.07
C LEU A 399 -10.76 16.53 25.67
N GLN A 400 -9.57 16.39 25.10
CA GLN A 400 -9.39 15.80 23.78
C GLN A 400 -9.52 14.28 23.80
N TRP A 401 -9.52 13.62 24.97
CA TRP A 401 -9.95 12.23 25.04
C TRP A 401 -11.38 12.07 24.53
N LEU A 402 -12.27 13.04 24.76
CA LEU A 402 -13.67 12.91 24.36
C LEU A 402 -13.86 13.13 22.87
N ILE A 403 -13.38 14.27 22.36
CA ILE A 403 -13.68 14.76 21.00
C ILE A 403 -12.47 14.77 20.04
N GLY A 404 -11.29 14.41 20.53
CA GLY A 404 -10.04 14.43 19.76
C GLY A 404 -9.43 15.83 19.62
N ALA A 405 -8.34 15.91 18.87
CA ALA A 405 -7.64 17.14 18.53
C ALA A 405 -8.33 17.96 17.42
N GLY A 406 -9.36 17.40 16.79
CA GLY A 406 -10.00 17.95 15.61
C GLY A 406 -9.43 17.40 14.31
N CYS A 407 -10.27 17.39 13.26
CA CYS A 407 -9.92 16.87 11.95
C CYS A 407 -8.73 17.64 11.34
N GLY A 408 -7.70 16.92 10.88
CA GLY A 408 -6.49 17.49 10.30
C GLY A 408 -5.45 18.02 11.31
N ASN A 409 -5.68 17.88 12.62
CA ASN A 409 -4.79 18.41 13.66
C ASN A 409 -3.82 17.38 14.25
N PHE A 410 -3.93 16.09 13.92
CA PHE A 410 -3.07 15.05 14.53
C PHE A 410 -2.65 13.88 13.64
N SER A 411 -3.55 13.09 13.07
CA SER A 411 -3.16 11.87 12.33
C SER A 411 -4.20 11.53 11.27
N SER A 412 -4.08 12.14 10.10
CA SER A 412 -4.94 11.89 8.95
C SER A 412 -4.20 12.15 7.64
N LYS A 413 -4.75 11.63 6.54
CA LYS A 413 -4.27 11.97 5.20
C LYS A 413 -4.49 13.46 4.93
N LEU A 414 -5.57 14.03 5.47
CA LEU A 414 -5.81 15.47 5.47
C LEU A 414 -4.68 16.25 6.16
N ALA A 415 -4.27 15.87 7.38
CA ALA A 415 -3.18 16.53 8.11
C ALA A 415 -1.88 16.55 7.29
N PHE A 416 -1.52 15.42 6.66
CA PHE A 416 -0.38 15.35 5.74
C PHE A 416 -0.56 16.26 4.52
N ARG A 417 -1.76 16.33 3.96
CA ARG A 417 -2.07 17.16 2.79
C ARG A 417 -1.97 18.65 3.10
N THR A 418 -2.47 19.11 4.24
CA THR A 418 -2.47 20.54 4.62
C THR A 418 -1.08 21.11 4.90
N THR A 419 -0.07 20.24 5.10
CA THR A 419 1.33 20.67 5.17
C THR A 419 1.84 21.34 3.88
N ALA A 420 1.16 21.08 2.75
CA ALA A 420 1.58 21.47 1.41
C ALA A 420 2.96 20.92 0.98
N LEU A 421 3.48 19.90 1.67
CA LEU A 421 4.73 19.23 1.31
C LEU A 421 4.58 18.20 0.18
N GLY A 422 3.36 17.99 -0.33
CA GLY A 422 3.07 17.01 -1.38
C GLY A 422 2.93 15.56 -0.91
N ILE A 423 2.97 15.30 0.41
CA ILE A 423 2.94 13.94 0.99
C ILE A 423 1.68 13.16 0.65
N SER A 424 0.53 13.82 0.60
CA SER A 424 -0.77 13.20 0.33
C SER A 424 -1.52 13.91 -0.80
N GLY A 425 -0.76 14.33 -1.81
CA GLY A 425 -1.24 15.11 -2.94
C GLY A 425 -1.09 16.62 -2.75
N GLY A 426 -1.48 17.37 -3.77
CA GLY A 426 -1.35 18.83 -3.79
C GLY A 426 -2.32 19.53 -2.83
N TYR A 427 -1.83 20.64 -2.26
CA TYR A 427 -2.60 21.55 -1.42
C TYR A 427 -2.11 22.99 -1.65
N PRO A 428 -2.99 24.00 -1.73
CA PRO A 428 -2.56 25.37 -2.03
C PRO A 428 -1.69 25.94 -0.91
N GLU A 429 -0.48 26.42 -1.25
CA GLU A 429 0.50 26.94 -0.25
C GLU A 429 -0.09 28.07 0.61
N ARG A 430 -0.95 28.93 0.03
CA ARG A 430 -1.62 30.03 0.75
C ARG A 430 -2.49 29.57 1.93
N PHE A 431 -2.98 28.33 1.90
CA PHE A 431 -3.83 27.77 2.95
C PHE A 431 -3.07 26.79 3.84
N LYS A 432 -1.74 26.69 3.68
CA LYS A 432 -0.90 25.77 4.43
C LYS A 432 -1.17 25.86 5.92
N TYR A 433 -1.31 24.68 6.52
CA TYR A 433 -1.67 24.54 7.91
C TYR A 433 -0.99 23.30 8.50
N ILE A 434 -0.26 23.51 9.59
CA ILE A 434 0.41 22.45 10.34
C ILE A 434 0.13 22.69 11.82
N HIS A 435 -0.72 21.85 12.40
CA HIS A 435 -1.01 21.93 13.83
C HIS A 435 0.23 21.52 14.66
N PRO A 436 0.55 22.19 15.79
CA PRO A 436 1.74 21.87 16.59
C PRO A 436 1.76 20.43 17.11
N ALA A 437 0.60 19.86 17.44
CA ALA A 437 0.51 18.48 17.90
C ALA A 437 0.83 17.49 16.78
N PHE A 438 0.37 17.73 15.56
CA PHE A 438 0.74 16.91 14.40
C PHE A 438 2.24 17.00 14.11
N LEU A 439 2.79 18.23 14.12
CA LEU A 439 4.19 18.49 13.82
C LEU A 439 5.15 17.75 14.76
N LYS A 440 4.91 17.86 16.08
CA LYS A 440 5.78 17.29 17.12
C LYS A 440 5.68 15.77 17.27
N ASN A 441 4.65 15.16 16.70
CA ASN A 441 4.37 13.74 16.82
C ASN A 441 4.42 13.08 15.43
N HIS A 442 3.26 12.80 14.85
CA HIS A 442 3.10 12.01 13.63
C HIS A 442 3.92 12.50 12.44
N LEU A 443 3.96 13.81 12.19
CA LEU A 443 4.73 14.35 11.06
C LEU A 443 6.24 14.17 11.29
N ALA A 444 6.74 14.43 12.50
CA ALA A 444 8.13 14.18 12.85
C ALA A 444 8.51 12.70 12.69
N LEU A 445 7.64 11.79 13.13
CA LEU A 445 7.83 10.35 12.97
C LEU A 445 7.85 9.94 11.49
N TYR A 446 6.91 10.45 10.69
CA TYR A 446 6.88 10.23 9.25
C TYR A 446 8.16 10.75 8.59
N LEU A 447 8.55 12.00 8.84
CA LEU A 447 9.78 12.58 8.29
C LEU A 447 11.00 11.76 8.66
N ASN A 448 11.09 11.25 9.89
CA ASN A 448 12.21 10.42 10.32
C ASN A 448 12.35 9.10 9.53
N TYR A 449 11.24 8.48 9.11
CA TYR A 449 11.30 7.26 8.29
C TYR A 449 11.44 7.58 6.80
N PHE A 450 10.68 8.55 6.30
CA PHE A 450 10.55 8.80 4.86
C PHE A 450 11.55 9.80 4.29
N SER A 451 12.40 10.39 5.13
CA SER A 451 13.56 11.20 4.72
C SER A 451 14.85 10.40 4.55
N LYS A 452 14.85 9.12 4.96
CA LYS A 452 16.01 8.23 4.87
C LYS A 452 15.95 7.39 3.60
N ASP A 453 16.80 6.37 3.53
CA ASP A 453 16.81 5.45 2.40
C ASP A 453 15.48 4.71 2.27
N ILE A 454 15.05 4.48 1.03
CA ILE A 454 13.76 3.87 0.68
C ILE A 454 13.62 2.44 1.25
N GLU A 455 14.70 1.78 1.63
CA GLU A 455 14.69 0.49 2.33
C GLU A 455 13.91 0.51 3.65
N ILE A 456 13.85 1.67 4.31
CA ILE A 456 13.10 1.81 5.56
C ILE A 456 11.69 2.37 5.36
N HIS A 457 11.30 2.70 4.12
CA HIS A 457 9.96 3.11 3.72
C HIS A 457 9.00 1.89 3.68
N SER A 458 8.92 1.20 4.81
CA SER A 458 7.98 0.09 4.99
C SER A 458 6.67 0.62 5.51
N VAL A 459 5.57 0.02 5.04
CA VAL A 459 4.23 0.24 5.58
C VAL A 459 4.17 -0.06 7.09
N ILE A 460 5.03 -0.94 7.63
CA ILE A 460 5.16 -1.20 9.07
C ILE A 460 5.61 0.04 9.85
N ASN A 461 6.46 0.87 9.23
CA ASN A 461 7.01 2.09 9.83
C ASN A 461 6.13 3.32 9.56
N ASN A 462 5.21 3.23 8.61
CA ASN A 462 4.28 4.31 8.32
C ASN A 462 3.31 4.50 9.50
N PRO A 463 3.24 5.70 10.13
CA PRO A 463 2.36 5.96 11.27
C PRO A 463 0.86 5.88 10.96
N ASN A 464 0.48 5.80 9.68
CA ASN A 464 -0.90 5.84 9.23
C ASN A 464 -1.74 4.70 9.81
N SER A 465 -2.95 4.99 10.29
CA SER A 465 -3.88 4.00 10.83
C SER A 465 -5.23 4.66 11.06
N VAL A 466 -6.32 4.04 10.61
CA VAL A 466 -7.68 4.53 10.91
C VAL A 466 -7.92 4.55 12.41
N TYR A 467 -7.44 3.55 13.15
CA TYR A 467 -7.62 3.53 14.61
C TYR A 467 -6.97 4.73 15.28
N ASN A 468 -5.77 5.09 14.83
CA ASN A 468 -5.06 6.22 15.39
C ASN A 468 -5.69 7.55 14.95
N GLN A 469 -6.16 7.64 13.71
CA GLN A 469 -6.94 8.77 13.22
C GLN A 469 -8.21 8.99 14.05
N LEU A 470 -9.02 7.95 14.24
CA LEU A 470 -10.27 8.03 15.01
C LEU A 470 -10.01 8.48 16.44
N LEU A 471 -9.04 7.86 17.12
CA LEU A 471 -8.71 8.20 18.50
C LEU A 471 -8.10 9.60 18.64
N SER A 472 -7.16 9.97 17.78
CA SER A 472 -6.43 11.23 17.91
C SER A 472 -7.20 12.45 17.42
N GLU A 473 -7.96 12.34 16.32
CA GLU A 473 -8.67 13.48 15.74
C GLU A 473 -10.11 13.60 16.20
N TYR A 474 -10.75 12.49 16.58
CA TYR A 474 -12.17 12.43 16.94
C TYR A 474 -12.43 11.86 18.35
N GLY A 475 -11.37 11.48 19.07
CA GLY A 475 -11.45 11.02 20.45
C GLY A 475 -12.18 9.69 20.63
N LEU A 476 -12.56 9.42 21.87
CA LEU A 476 -13.40 8.28 22.25
C LEU A 476 -14.78 8.37 21.61
N ALA A 477 -15.31 9.57 21.32
CA ALA A 477 -16.57 9.72 20.59
C ALA A 477 -16.49 9.13 19.18
N GLY A 478 -15.45 9.46 18.42
CA GLY A 478 -15.23 8.88 17.09
C GLY A 478 -14.95 7.39 17.13
N MET A 479 -14.15 6.92 18.08
CA MET A 479 -13.87 5.49 18.26
C MET A 479 -15.14 4.71 18.64
N ALA A 480 -15.96 5.24 19.56
CA ALA A 480 -17.23 4.63 19.95
C ALA A 480 -18.22 4.61 18.79
N ALA A 481 -18.31 5.70 18.01
CA ALA A 481 -19.15 5.75 16.82
C ALA A 481 -18.76 4.67 15.81
N PHE A 482 -17.46 4.48 15.58
CA PHE A 482 -16.95 3.40 14.73
C PHE A 482 -17.29 2.02 15.29
N LEU A 483 -17.01 1.75 16.57
CA LEU A 483 -17.25 0.44 17.18
C LEU A 483 -18.75 0.08 17.21
N VAL A 484 -19.62 1.02 17.52
CA VAL A 484 -21.07 0.78 17.67
C VAL A 484 -21.77 0.79 16.32
N PHE A 485 -21.63 1.87 15.55
CA PHE A 485 -22.43 2.09 14.35
C PHE A 485 -21.81 1.47 13.11
N TYR A 486 -20.48 1.36 13.01
CA TYR A 486 -19.83 0.77 11.84
C TYR A 486 -19.51 -0.72 12.04
N ALA A 487 -18.53 -1.02 12.90
CA ALA A 487 -18.07 -2.39 13.14
C ALA A 487 -19.18 -3.24 13.80
N GLY A 488 -19.85 -2.70 14.82
CA GLY A 488 -20.94 -3.36 15.54
C GLY A 488 -22.15 -3.65 14.65
N TYR A 489 -22.50 -2.73 13.75
CA TYR A 489 -23.56 -2.95 12.76
C TYR A 489 -23.24 -4.16 11.88
N PHE A 490 -22.08 -4.15 11.22
CA PHE A 490 -21.69 -5.23 10.32
C PHE A 490 -21.46 -6.55 11.06
N PHE A 491 -20.92 -6.50 12.28
CA PHE A 491 -20.75 -7.68 13.13
C PHE A 491 -22.10 -8.35 13.44
N ARG A 492 -23.12 -7.57 13.84
CA ARG A 492 -24.48 -8.07 14.09
C ARG A 492 -25.14 -8.69 12.86
N GLN A 493 -24.72 -8.27 11.66
CA GLN A 493 -25.23 -8.87 10.43
C GLN A 493 -24.55 -10.20 10.07
N THR A 494 -23.37 -10.50 10.63
CA THR A 494 -22.65 -11.72 10.30
C THR A 494 -23.39 -12.97 10.74
N ARG A 495 -23.58 -13.91 9.81
CA ARG A 495 -23.97 -15.29 10.13
C ARG A 495 -22.74 -16.15 10.32
N LYS A 496 -22.91 -17.21 11.11
CA LYS A 496 -21.89 -18.22 11.39
C LYS A 496 -21.24 -18.70 10.07
N ASN A 497 -21.97 -19.16 9.07
CA ASN A 497 -21.37 -19.79 7.88
C ASN A 497 -21.27 -18.88 6.65
N SER A 498 -20.99 -17.58 6.81
CA SER A 498 -20.93 -16.61 5.70
C SER A 498 -19.52 -16.05 5.47
N TYR A 499 -19.30 -15.40 4.32
CA TYR A 499 -18.06 -14.64 4.05
C TYR A 499 -17.95 -13.33 4.86
N ALA A 500 -19.05 -12.87 5.46
CA ALA A 500 -19.13 -11.58 6.12
C ALA A 500 -18.17 -11.44 7.31
N LEU A 501 -18.05 -12.48 8.16
CA LEU A 501 -17.15 -12.43 9.32
C LEU A 501 -15.66 -12.46 8.91
N PRO A 502 -15.18 -13.39 8.05
CA PRO A 502 -13.82 -13.32 7.54
C PRO A 502 -13.49 -11.98 6.86
N LEU A 503 -14.44 -11.44 6.09
CA LEU A 503 -14.27 -10.15 5.41
C LEU A 503 -14.19 -8.98 6.40
N LEU A 504 -15.02 -8.99 7.46
CA LEU A 504 -14.94 -8.00 8.54
C LEU A 504 -13.61 -8.09 9.29
N LEU A 505 -13.16 -9.29 9.67
CA LEU A 505 -11.85 -9.47 10.32
C LEU A 505 -10.70 -8.97 9.44
N PHE A 506 -10.76 -9.26 8.14
CA PHE A 506 -9.79 -8.77 7.18
C PHE A 506 -9.79 -7.23 7.08
N LEU A 507 -10.97 -6.60 7.01
CA LEU A 507 -11.08 -5.14 7.01
C LEU A 507 -10.50 -4.57 8.30
N MET A 508 -10.85 -5.12 9.47
CA MET A 508 -10.35 -4.63 10.76
C MET A 508 -8.82 -4.66 10.81
N GLY A 509 -8.17 -5.71 10.30
CA GLY A 509 -6.72 -5.73 10.14
C GLY A 509 -6.21 -4.67 9.17
N THR A 510 -6.91 -4.50 8.05
CA THR A 510 -6.55 -3.53 7.00
C THR A 510 -6.65 -2.08 7.50
N LEU A 511 -7.61 -1.76 8.38
CA LEU A 511 -7.76 -0.43 9.00
C LEU A 511 -6.56 0.01 9.84
N ALA A 512 -5.68 -0.91 10.26
CA ALA A 512 -4.42 -0.57 10.91
C ALA A 512 -3.32 -0.12 9.93
N VAL A 513 -3.52 -0.30 8.63
CA VAL A 513 -2.48 -0.11 7.62
C VAL A 513 -2.43 1.34 7.12
N GLU A 514 -3.58 1.94 6.83
CA GLU A 514 -3.69 3.22 6.12
C GLU A 514 -5.01 3.96 6.48
N TYR A 515 -5.19 5.21 6.03
CA TYR A 515 -6.38 6.04 6.29
C TYR A 515 -7.54 5.78 5.30
N TRP A 516 -8.13 4.58 5.33
CA TRP A 516 -9.03 4.11 4.27
C TRP A 516 -10.36 4.87 4.13
N PHE A 517 -10.88 5.48 5.20
CA PHE A 517 -12.15 6.22 5.13
C PHE A 517 -12.02 7.53 4.33
N GLU A 518 -10.97 8.31 4.53
CA GLU A 518 -10.74 9.57 3.78
C GLU A 518 -10.49 9.31 2.29
N GLN A 519 -10.08 8.09 1.96
CA GLN A 519 -9.82 7.71 0.58
C GLN A 519 -11.06 7.24 -0.17
N LEU A 520 -12.21 6.96 0.47
CA LEU A 520 -13.40 6.41 -0.22
C LEU A 520 -13.07 5.21 -1.14
N SER A 521 -12.12 4.35 -0.73
CA SER A 521 -11.56 3.30 -1.57
C SER A 521 -12.10 1.92 -1.19
N ILE A 522 -11.27 1.08 -0.54
CA ILE A 522 -11.58 -0.33 -0.21
C ILE A 522 -12.82 -0.49 0.68
N VAL A 523 -13.16 0.55 1.45
CA VAL A 523 -14.30 0.56 2.37
C VAL A 523 -15.60 0.44 1.57
N ILE A 524 -15.69 1.09 0.42
CA ILE A 524 -16.88 1.05 -0.44
C ILE A 524 -17.10 -0.36 -1.00
N LEU A 525 -16.03 -1.03 -1.45
CA LEU A 525 -16.12 -2.42 -1.91
C LEU A 525 -16.55 -3.37 -0.79
N PHE A 526 -15.95 -3.19 0.40
CA PHE A 526 -16.33 -3.94 1.60
C PHE A 526 -17.81 -3.76 1.94
N GLU A 527 -18.28 -2.52 2.04
CA GLU A 527 -19.69 -2.21 2.34
C GLU A 527 -20.61 -2.84 1.29
N CYS A 528 -20.22 -2.79 0.01
CA CYS A 528 -21.00 -3.39 -1.07
C CYS A 528 -21.19 -4.89 -0.85
N MET A 529 -20.10 -5.61 -0.58
CA MET A 529 -20.15 -7.05 -0.30
C MET A 529 -20.97 -7.37 0.95
N MET A 530 -20.85 -6.56 2.01
CA MET A 530 -21.63 -6.75 3.24
C MET A 530 -23.12 -6.45 3.06
N LEU A 531 -23.47 -5.46 2.24
CA LEU A 531 -24.86 -5.13 1.90
C LEU A 531 -25.49 -6.21 1.01
N ILE A 532 -24.73 -6.80 0.09
CA ILE A 532 -25.16 -7.98 -0.67
C ILE A 532 -25.45 -9.14 0.29
N HIS A 533 -24.54 -9.43 1.23
CA HIS A 533 -24.76 -10.47 2.25
C HIS A 533 -26.02 -10.21 3.08
N GLN A 534 -26.22 -8.96 3.51
CA GLN A 534 -27.43 -8.60 4.26
C GLN A 534 -28.69 -8.89 3.45
N LYS A 535 -28.68 -8.58 2.15
CA LYS A 535 -29.80 -8.86 1.26
C LYS A 535 -30.05 -10.36 1.08
N GLU A 536 -29.00 -11.17 0.99
CA GLU A 536 -29.10 -12.65 0.97
C GLU A 536 -29.79 -13.19 2.22
N LYS A 537 -29.41 -12.66 3.38
CA LYS A 537 -29.98 -13.01 4.67
C LYS A 537 -31.45 -12.61 4.78
N GLU A 538 -31.83 -11.41 4.31
CA GLU A 538 -33.22 -10.93 4.33
C GLU A 538 -34.13 -11.75 3.40
N ALA A 539 -33.60 -12.28 2.30
CA ALA A 539 -34.34 -13.09 1.34
C ALA A 539 -34.34 -14.60 1.66
N GLY A 540 -33.63 -15.06 2.69
CA GLY A 540 -33.60 -16.47 3.09
C GLY A 540 -32.82 -17.39 2.15
N TYR A 541 -31.90 -16.85 1.34
CA TYR A 541 -31.13 -17.64 0.36
C TYR A 541 -29.94 -18.42 0.95
N GLU A 542 -29.70 -18.35 2.27
CA GLU A 542 -28.61 -19.03 2.99
C GLU A 542 -29.07 -19.88 4.17
#